data_AF-A0A0R1VH08-F1
#
_entry.id   AF-A0A0R1VH08-F1
#
_cell.length_a   1.000
_cell.length_b   1.000
_cell.length_c   1.000
_cell.angle_alpha   90.00
_cell.angle_beta   90.00
_cell.angle_gamma   90.00
#
_symmetry.space_group_name_H-M   'P 1'
#
loop_
_entity.id
_entity.type
_entity.pdbx_description
1 polymer ?
#
loop_
_entity_poly.entity_id
_entity_poly.type
_entity_poly.pdbx_seq_one_letter_code
_entity_poly.pdbx_strand_id
1 'polypeptide(L)'
;MITPKKGVYSKFFSYDFKRYDMIQTFKRNSQGLTSDTWNLKFSTLKSVKVRFPSFNEQQKISIFFQQFDNLITLQQCKLDKLKELKKAYLQQMFI
;
A
#
# COMPACT_ATOMS: atom_id res chain seq x y z
N MET A 1 16.03 -7.65 -12.72
CA MET A 1 14.90 -6.75 -12.38
C MET A 1 13.63 -7.33 -12.96
N ILE A 2 12.57 -7.46 -12.17
CA ILE A 2 11.25 -7.82 -12.70
C ILE A 2 10.65 -6.54 -13.28
N THR A 3 10.60 -6.45 -14.61
CA THR A 3 10.06 -5.28 -15.29
C THR A 3 8.59 -5.53 -15.66
N PRO A 4 7.68 -4.59 -15.37
CA PRO A 4 6.30 -4.70 -15.82
C PRO A 4 6.24 -4.81 -17.35
N LYS A 5 5.29 -5.62 -17.85
CA LYS A 5 5.01 -5.66 -19.28
C LYS A 5 4.48 -4.32 -19.77
N LYS A 6 4.62 -4.05 -21.07
CA LYS A 6 4.06 -2.85 -21.72
C LYS A 6 2.57 -2.72 -21.37
N GLY A 7 2.14 -1.52 -20.98
CA GLY A 7 0.75 -1.24 -20.58
C GLY A 7 0.44 -1.49 -19.10
N VAL A 8 1.44 -1.82 -18.27
CA VAL A 8 1.30 -1.99 -16.82
C VAL A 8 1.96 -0.83 -16.09
N TYR A 9 1.18 -0.11 -15.29
CA TYR A 9 1.69 0.89 -14.35
C TYR A 9 1.76 0.29 -12.94
N SER A 10 2.95 -0.06 -12.44
CA SER A 10 3.13 -0.82 -11.19
C SER A 10 2.43 -0.20 -9.99
N LYS A 11 2.43 1.14 -9.90
CA LYS A 11 1.86 1.86 -8.76
C LYS A 11 0.34 1.66 -8.67
N PHE A 12 -0.34 1.51 -9.81
CA PHE A 12 -1.77 1.21 -9.84
C PHE A 12 -2.06 -0.13 -9.15
N PHE A 13 -1.34 -1.18 -9.55
CA PHE A 13 -1.51 -2.51 -8.96
C PHE A 13 -1.09 -2.56 -7.50
N SER A 14 -0.16 -1.71 -7.06
CA SER A 14 0.18 -1.58 -5.64
C SER A 14 -0.99 -1.06 -4.79
N TYR A 15 -1.84 -0.20 -5.34
CA TYR A 15 -3.07 0.25 -4.68
C TYR A 15 -4.21 -0.77 -4.86
N ASP A 16 -4.40 -1.30 -6.08
CA ASP A 16 -5.48 -2.27 -6.36
C ASP A 16 -5.33 -3.54 -5.50
N PHE A 17 -4.13 -4.06 -5.32
CA PHE A 17 -3.87 -5.25 -4.51
C PHE A 17 -4.07 -5.03 -3.00
N LYS A 18 -4.05 -3.78 -2.54
CA LYS A 18 -4.37 -3.43 -1.14
C LYS A 18 -5.87 -3.27 -0.89
N ARG A 19 -6.71 -3.32 -1.93
CA ARG A 19 -8.15 -3.28 -1.74
C ARG A 19 -8.63 -4.51 -0.98
N TYR A 20 -9.67 -4.32 -0.17
CA TYR A 20 -10.23 -5.38 0.67
C TYR A 20 -10.60 -6.63 -0.14
N ASP A 21 -11.26 -6.48 -1.30
CA ASP A 21 -11.64 -7.59 -2.18
C ASP A 21 -10.43 -8.39 -2.67
N MET A 22 -9.34 -7.70 -3.02
CA MET A 22 -8.10 -8.33 -3.47
C MET A 22 -7.37 -9.03 -2.33
N ILE A 23 -7.26 -8.40 -1.17
CA ILE A 23 -6.68 -9.02 0.03
C ILE A 23 -7.44 -10.30 0.41
N GLN A 24 -8.78 -10.26 0.41
CA GLN A 24 -9.59 -11.43 0.71
C GLN A 24 -9.46 -12.52 -0.36
N THR A 25 -9.33 -12.12 -1.62
CA THR A 25 -9.04 -13.06 -2.71
C THR A 25 -7.70 -13.75 -2.50
N PHE A 26 -6.64 -13.00 -2.17
CA PHE A 26 -5.33 -13.59 -1.88
C PHE A 26 -5.39 -14.52 -0.66
N LYS A 27 -6.00 -14.08 0.44
CA LYS A 27 -6.17 -14.90 1.66
C LYS A 27 -6.87 -16.22 1.38
N ARG A 28 -7.99 -16.19 0.64
CA ARG A 28 -8.78 -17.41 0.31
C ARG A 28 -8.02 -18.40 -0.57
N ASN A 29 -7.11 -17.91 -1.40
CA ASN A 29 -6.33 -18.74 -2.32
C ASN A 29 -4.98 -19.18 -1.72
N SER A 30 -4.60 -18.66 -0.55
CA SER A 30 -3.43 -19.08 0.20
C SER A 30 -3.65 -20.43 0.88
N GLN A 31 -2.56 -21.19 1.06
CA GLN A 31 -2.55 -22.50 1.69
C GLN A 31 -1.59 -22.50 2.88
N GLY A 32 -1.96 -23.16 3.97
CA GLY A 32 -1.15 -23.28 5.19
C GLY A 32 -2.06 -23.55 6.39
N LEU A 33 -1.54 -24.24 7.41
CA LEU A 33 -2.32 -24.62 8.60
C LEU A 33 -2.63 -23.41 9.49
N THR A 34 -1.73 -22.44 9.52
CA THR A 34 -1.79 -21.23 10.35
C THR A 34 -1.56 -19.99 9.49
N SER A 35 -2.00 -18.82 9.94
CA SER A 35 -1.89 -17.57 9.15
C SER A 35 -0.45 -17.18 8.81
N ASP A 36 0.49 -17.53 9.68
CA ASP A 36 1.94 -17.35 9.54
C ASP A 36 2.57 -18.32 8.51
N THR A 37 1.88 -19.41 8.16
CA THR A 37 2.32 -20.38 7.14
C THR A 37 1.55 -20.26 5.81
N TRP A 38 0.65 -19.28 5.69
CA TRP A 38 -0.12 -19.06 4.47
C TRP A 38 0.76 -18.63 3.30
N ASN A 39 0.77 -19.45 2.25
CA ASN A 39 1.48 -19.18 1.02
C ASN A 39 0.53 -19.26 -0.20
N LEU A 40 0.61 -18.26 -1.07
CA LEU A 40 -0.12 -18.24 -2.34
C LEU A 40 0.81 -18.71 -3.47
N LYS A 41 0.60 -19.96 -3.92
CA LYS A 41 1.41 -20.56 -4.99
C LYS A 41 1.27 -19.76 -6.29
N PHE A 42 2.37 -19.65 -7.04
CA PHE A 42 2.39 -18.90 -8.30
C PHE A 42 1.34 -19.37 -9.32
N SER A 43 1.09 -20.68 -9.41
CA SER A 43 0.07 -21.24 -10.30
C SER A 43 -1.33 -20.68 -10.01
N THR A 44 -1.68 -20.56 -8.72
CA THR A 44 -2.94 -19.97 -8.26
C THR A 44 -2.93 -18.46 -8.39
N LEU A 45 -1.82 -17.79 -8.03
CA LEU A 45 -1.69 -16.34 -8.20
C LEU A 45 -1.90 -15.91 -9.65
N LYS A 46 -1.34 -16.67 -10.61
CA LYS A 46 -1.45 -16.40 -12.04
C LYS A 46 -2.89 -16.46 -12.56
N SER A 47 -3.79 -17.22 -11.92
CA SER A 47 -5.19 -17.33 -12.32
C SER A 47 -6.11 -16.32 -11.63
N VAL A 48 -5.61 -15.55 -10.66
CA VAL A 48 -6.37 -14.47 -10.02
C VAL A 48 -6.72 -13.40 -11.05
N LYS A 49 -8.02 -13.16 -11.22
CA LYS A 49 -8.52 -12.08 -12.08
C LYS A 49 -8.30 -10.74 -11.39
N VAL A 50 -7.79 -9.76 -12.15
CA VAL A 50 -7.53 -8.40 -11.69
C VAL A 50 -8.20 -7.41 -12.64
N ARG A 51 -8.54 -6.21 -12.14
CA ARG A 51 -8.98 -5.12 -13.02
C ARG A 51 -7.78 -4.64 -13.83
N PHE A 52 -7.98 -4.47 -15.14
CA PHE A 52 -6.96 -4.01 -16.06
C PHE A 52 -7.48 -2.85 -16.91
N PRO A 53 -7.60 -1.64 -16.34
CA PRO A 53 -8.05 -0.47 -17.08
C PRO A 53 -6.97 0.02 -18.06
N SER A 54 -7.31 1.02 -18.88
CA SER A 54 -6.35 1.61 -19.83
C SER A 54 -5.12 2.17 -19.12
N PHE A 55 -3.96 2.19 -19.79
CA PHE A 55 -2.72 2.69 -19.18
C PHE A 55 -2.84 4.12 -18.64
N ASN A 56 -3.53 5.00 -19.39
CA ASN A 56 -3.81 6.38 -18.96
C ASN A 56 -4.65 6.43 -17.68
N GLU A 57 -5.66 5.58 -17.56
CA GLU A 57 -6.50 5.48 -16.36
C GLU A 57 -5.71 4.93 -15.17
N GLN A 58 -4.86 3.92 -15.38
CA GLN A 58 -3.96 3.41 -14.34
C GLN A 58 -3.06 4.53 -13.79
N GLN A 59 -2.50 5.38 -14.66
CA GLN A 59 -1.68 6.51 -14.24
C GLN A 59 -2.48 7.54 -13.45
N LYS A 60 -3.64 7.97 -13.96
CA LYS A 60 -4.49 8.98 -13.30
C LYS A 60 -4.93 8.52 -11.90
N ILE A 61 -5.41 7.29 -11.78
CA ILE A 61 -5.83 6.72 -10.49
C ILE A 61 -4.64 6.66 -9.53
N SER A 62 -3.47 6.24 -10.00
CA SER A 62 -2.29 6.12 -9.14
C SER A 62 -1.77 7.48 -8.66
N ILE A 63 -1.79 8.50 -9.52
CA ILE A 63 -1.39 9.87 -9.16
C ILE A 63 -2.34 10.41 -8.09
N PHE A 64 -3.65 10.18 -8.25
CA PHE A 64 -4.65 10.57 -7.25
C PHE A 64 -4.37 9.95 -5.87
N PHE A 65 -4.16 8.62 -5.79
CA PHE A 65 -3.83 7.98 -4.51
C PHE A 65 -2.47 8.41 -3.95
N GLN A 66 -1.49 8.68 -4.81
CA GLN A 66 -0.18 9.18 -4.37
C GLN A 66 -0.27 10.56 -3.68
N GLN A 67 -1.23 11.41 -4.08
CA GLN A 67 -1.46 12.68 -3.40
C GLN A 67 -1.88 12.47 -1.93
N PHE A 68 -2.72 11.45 -1.67
CA PHE A 68 -3.09 11.10 -0.29
C PHE A 68 -1.91 10.53 0.50
N ASP A 69 -1.11 9.64 -0.09
CA ASP A 69 0.09 9.13 0.58
C ASP A 69 1.02 10.28 0.99
N ASN A 70 1.28 11.22 0.06
CA ASN A 70 2.10 12.39 0.34
C ASN A 70 1.51 13.26 1.46
N LEU A 71 0.19 13.46 1.45
CA LEU A 71 -0.50 14.25 2.48
C LEU A 71 -0.42 13.56 3.85
N ILE A 72 -0.62 12.25 3.91
CA ILE A 72 -0.50 11.44 5.13
C ILE A 72 0.93 11.54 5.67
N THR A 73 1.94 11.37 4.81
CA THR A 73 3.35 11.50 5.19
C THR A 73 3.65 12.89 5.74
N LEU A 74 3.19 13.95 5.06
CA LEU A 74 3.40 15.32 5.51
C LEU A 74 2.77 15.56 6.90
N GLN A 75 1.54 15.08 7.11
CA GLN A 75 0.85 15.23 8.37
C GLN A 75 1.50 14.41 9.50
N GLN A 76 2.00 13.21 9.20
CA GLN A 76 2.74 12.38 10.15
C GLN A 76 4.04 13.08 10.58
N CYS A 77 4.81 13.63 9.63
CA CYS A 77 6.01 14.41 9.94
C CYS A 77 5.70 15.63 10.81
N LYS A 78 4.58 16.33 10.55
CA LYS A 78 4.15 17.47 11.38
C LYS A 78 3.77 17.01 12.79
N LEU A 79 3.03 15.92 12.91
CA LEU A 79 2.64 15.35 14.20
C LEU A 79 3.86 14.98 15.05
N ASP A 80 4.85 14.31 14.45
CA ASP A 80 6.05 13.87 15.17
C ASP A 80 6.90 15.07 15.61
N LYS A 81 7.03 16.11 14.78
CA LYS A 81 7.67 17.38 15.19
C LYS A 81 6.96 18.04 16.37
N LEU A 82 5.63 18.06 16.38
CA LEU A 82 4.86 18.65 17.48
C LEU A 82 5.01 17.85 18.79
N LYS A 83 5.10 16.52 18.70
CA LYS A 83 5.37 15.67 19.87
C LYS A 83 6.74 15.96 20.48
N GLU A 84 7.77 16.10 19.64
CA GLU A 84 9.12 16.45 20.12
C GLU A 84 9.17 17.84 20.74
N LEU A 85 8.54 18.84 20.11
CA LEU A 85 8.43 20.19 20.70
C LEU A 85 7.70 20.19 22.04
N LYS A 86 6.58 19.47 22.14
CA LYS A 86 5.84 19.32 23.41
C LYS A 86 6.72 18.70 24.48
N LYS A 87 7.48 17.66 24.15
CA LYS A 87 8.41 17.00 25.09
C LYS A 87 9.49 17.97 25.56
N ALA A 88 10.11 18.71 24.64
CA ALA A 88 11.14 19.69 24.97
C ALA A 88 10.60 20.80 25.88
N TYR A 89 9.42 21.35 25.60
CA TYR A 89 8.81 22.37 26.45
C TYR A 89 8.43 21.86 27.83
N LEU A 90 7.87 20.65 27.94
CA LEU A 90 7.58 20.05 29.25
C LEU A 90 8.85 19.82 30.07
N GLN A 91 9.94 19.39 29.45
CA GLN A 91 11.24 19.29 30.14
C GLN A 91 11.69 20.64 30.69
N GLN A 92 11.55 21.72 29.92
CA GLN A 92 11.91 23.08 30.37
C GLN A 92 11.00 23.64 31.47
N MET A 93 9.76 23.15 31.62
CA MET A 93 8.82 23.64 32.64
C MET A 93 9.05 23.06 34.05
N PHE A 94 9.76 21.95 34.15
CA PHE A 94 10.01 21.25 35.43
C PHE A 94 11.51 21.21 35.80
N ILE A 95 12.30 22.10 35.20
CA ILE A 95 13.69 22.43 35.60
C ILE A 95 13.66 23.75 36.37
#